data_AF-A0A4R2AXS6-F1
#
_entry.id   AF-A0A4R2AXS6-F1
#
_cell.length_a   1.000
_cell.length_b   1.000
_cell.length_c   1.000
_cell.angle_alpha   90.00
_cell.angle_beta   90.00
_cell.angle_gamma   90.00
#
_symmetry.space_group_name_H-M   'P 1'
#
loop_
_entity.id
_entity.type
_entity.pdbx_description
1 polymer ?
#
loop_
_entity_poly.entity_id
_entity_poly.type
_entity_poly.pdbx_seq_one_letter_code
_entity_poly.pdbx_strand_id
1 'polypeptide(L)'
;MLTVIVRNLERERLASKNLKGSSVIANGKTLATIKNGEAETTFLIHPQLEMEEYEILRETILEMVSGTDAEVDESGCKLGYLENGEPAYLIKKWEPWKAFLMRARLRTLEGQNIAVKDSSGNELGSGLLAEYKIEQNPFRITSCTLITIFGEKKIEGAELQVEPTGRFN
;
A
#
# COMPACT_ATOMS: atom_id res chain seq x y z
N MET A 1 -5.24 -14.81 10.74
CA MET A 1 -6.24 -13.81 10.35
C MET A 1 -5.87 -12.52 11.07
N LEU A 2 -5.66 -11.42 10.34
CA LEU A 2 -5.24 -10.15 10.94
C LEU A 2 -6.45 -9.40 11.50
N THR A 3 -6.27 -8.69 12.61
CA THR A 3 -7.35 -7.98 13.28
C THR A 3 -6.92 -6.61 13.78
N VAL A 4 -7.80 -5.62 13.64
CA VAL A 4 -7.68 -4.31 14.29
C VAL A 4 -8.91 -4.10 15.16
N ILE A 5 -8.72 -3.71 16.41
CA ILE A 5 -9.78 -3.43 17.37
C ILE A 5 -9.78 -1.92 17.60
N VAL A 6 -10.97 -1.32 17.54
CA VAL A 6 -11.19 0.09 17.83
C VAL A 6 -12.15 0.18 19.01
N ARG A 7 -11.72 0.76 20.13
CA ARG A 7 -12.54 1.00 21.32
C ARG A 7 -13.11 2.41 21.30
N ASN A 8 -14.26 2.62 21.93
CA ASN A 8 -14.92 3.94 22.04
C ASN A 8 -15.30 4.59 20.70
N LEU A 9 -15.58 3.77 19.68
CA LEU A 9 -16.09 4.26 18.40
C LEU A 9 -17.61 4.33 18.42
N GLU A 10 -18.17 5.54 18.34
CA GLU A 10 -19.62 5.72 18.26
C GLU A 10 -20.15 5.14 16.93
N ARG A 11 -21.17 4.28 17.02
CA ARG A 11 -21.76 3.59 15.85
C ARG A 11 -22.27 4.55 14.77
N GLU A 12 -22.67 5.76 15.17
CA GLU A 12 -23.21 6.80 14.27
C GLU A 12 -22.14 7.45 13.39
N ARG A 13 -20.85 7.27 13.71
CA ARG A 13 -19.71 7.77 12.91
C ARG A 13 -19.11 6.74 11.96
N LEU A 14 -19.71 5.55 11.84
CA LEU A 14 -19.33 4.55 10.83
C LEU A 14 -19.82 4.95 9.42
N ALA A 15 -19.41 6.11 8.95
CA ALA A 15 -19.66 6.59 7.60
C ALA A 15 -18.32 6.76 6.88
N SER A 16 -18.05 5.87 5.93
CA SER A 16 -16.97 6.02 4.97
C SER A 16 -17.45 5.55 3.61
N LYS A 17 -16.90 6.13 2.54
CA LYS A 17 -17.23 5.77 1.15
C LYS A 17 -17.08 4.27 0.85
N ASN A 18 -16.18 3.61 1.59
CA ASN A 18 -15.86 2.19 1.41
C ASN A 18 -16.66 1.27 2.35
N LEU A 19 -17.53 1.81 3.22
CA LEU A 19 -18.31 1.01 4.15
C LEU A 19 -19.66 0.61 3.53
N LYS A 20 -19.93 -0.70 3.50
CA LYS A 20 -21.21 -1.27 3.07
C LYS A 20 -21.71 -2.25 4.11
N GLY A 21 -22.66 -1.82 4.92
CA GLY A 21 -23.17 -2.60 6.04
C GLY A 21 -22.05 -2.91 7.05
N SER A 22 -21.79 -4.19 7.31
CA SER A 22 -20.75 -4.67 8.23
C SER A 22 -19.43 -5.00 7.51
N SER A 23 -19.10 -4.34 6.41
CA SER A 23 -17.91 -4.63 5.62
C SER A 23 -17.27 -3.37 5.05
N VAL A 24 -15.94 -3.37 4.99
CA VAL A 24 -15.15 -2.43 4.18
C VAL A 24 -14.92 -3.08 2.82
N ILE A 25 -15.33 -2.42 1.74
CA ILE A 25 -15.29 -2.94 0.37
C ILE A 25 -14.62 -1.91 -0.55
N ALA A 26 -13.66 -2.36 -1.35
CA ALA A 26 -13.05 -1.58 -2.42
C ALA A 26 -12.94 -2.43 -3.69
N ASN A 27 -13.16 -1.83 -4.86
CA ASN A 27 -13.04 -2.50 -6.16
C ASN A 27 -13.80 -3.85 -6.26
N GLY A 28 -14.95 -3.95 -5.59
CA GLY A 28 -15.78 -5.17 -5.56
C GLY A 28 -15.30 -6.27 -4.62
N LYS A 29 -14.19 -6.07 -3.90
CA LYS A 29 -13.62 -7.01 -2.93
C LYS A 29 -13.84 -6.55 -1.50
N THR A 30 -14.17 -7.50 -0.61
CA THR A 30 -14.24 -7.25 0.83
C THR A 30 -12.84 -7.18 1.42
N LEU A 31 -12.48 -6.01 1.95
CA LEU A 31 -11.19 -5.77 2.60
C LEU A 31 -11.19 -6.21 4.07
N ALA A 32 -12.29 -5.94 4.77
CA ALA A 32 -12.48 -6.35 6.15
C ALA A 32 -13.96 -6.55 6.48
N THR A 33 -14.24 -7.48 7.38
CA THR A 33 -15.56 -7.65 8.02
C THR A 33 -15.56 -7.00 9.39
N ILE A 34 -16.58 -6.20 9.67
CA ILE A 34 -16.73 -5.42 10.90
C ILE A 34 -17.63 -6.20 11.86
N LYS A 35 -17.12 -6.49 13.06
CA LYS A 35 -17.91 -7.02 14.18
C LYS A 35 -18.05 -5.94 15.24
N ASN A 36 -19.28 -5.49 15.46
CA ASN A 36 -19.58 -4.50 16.49
C ASN A 36 -19.96 -5.20 17.80
N GLY A 37 -19.18 -4.96 18.85
CA GLY A 37 -19.54 -5.23 20.23
C GLY A 37 -20.27 -4.06 20.88
N GLU A 38 -20.44 -4.12 22.20
CA GLU A 38 -20.99 -3.00 23.00
C GLU A 38 -19.96 -1.90 23.23
N ALA A 39 -18.68 -2.26 23.42
CA ALA A 39 -17.60 -1.32 23.76
C ALA A 39 -16.48 -1.23 22.70
N GLU A 40 -16.45 -2.17 21.75
CA GLU A 40 -15.39 -2.27 20.74
C GLU A 40 -15.94 -2.67 19.37
N THR A 41 -15.25 -2.21 18.33
CA THR A 41 -15.46 -2.57 16.94
C THR A 41 -14.23 -3.30 16.42
N THR A 42 -14.42 -4.53 15.96
CA THR A 42 -13.33 -5.38 15.48
C THR A 42 -13.38 -5.52 13.96
N PHE A 43 -12.29 -5.13 13.31
CA PHE A 43 -12.05 -5.32 11.88
C PHE A 43 -11.32 -6.64 11.66
N LEU A 44 -12.00 -7.59 11.02
CA LEU A 44 -11.44 -8.86 10.60
C LEU A 44 -10.94 -8.72 9.15
N ILE A 45 -9.62 -8.63 8.98
CA ILE A 45 -9.00 -8.29 7.71
C ILE A 45 -8.91 -9.52 6.82
N HIS A 46 -9.23 -9.34 5.54
CA HIS A 46 -9.10 -10.38 4.53
C HIS A 46 -7.63 -10.86 4.45
N PRO A 47 -7.36 -12.18 4.40
CA PRO A 47 -5.99 -12.69 4.51
C PRO A 47 -5.11 -12.39 3.29
N GLN A 48 -5.72 -12.06 2.15
CA GLN A 48 -5.03 -11.79 0.90
C GLN A 48 -5.41 -10.40 0.43
N LEU A 49 -4.69 -9.39 0.92
CA LEU A 49 -4.80 -8.02 0.45
C LEU A 49 -3.54 -7.59 -0.28
N GLU A 50 -3.71 -6.81 -1.34
CA GLU A 50 -2.66 -6.10 -2.02
C GLU A 50 -2.33 -4.79 -1.29
N MET A 51 -1.20 -4.15 -1.64
CA MET A 51 -0.74 -2.93 -0.97
C MET A 51 -1.78 -1.80 -1.02
N GLU A 52 -2.37 -1.58 -2.21
CA GLU A 52 -3.41 -0.56 -2.42
C GLU A 52 -4.65 -0.84 -1.57
N GLU A 53 -5.00 -2.11 -1.41
CA GLU A 53 -6.15 -2.53 -0.60
C GLU A 53 -5.89 -2.33 0.90
N TYR A 54 -4.67 -2.59 1.38
CA TYR A 54 -4.27 -2.24 2.75
C TYR A 54 -4.30 -0.72 2.97
N GLU A 55 -3.88 0.08 1.99
CA GLU A 55 -3.91 1.53 2.06
C GLU A 55 -5.35 2.06 2.18
N ILE A 56 -6.26 1.58 1.34
CA ILE A 56 -7.68 1.93 1.40
C ILE A 56 -8.29 1.54 2.75
N LEU A 57 -7.99 0.33 3.25
CA LEU A 57 -8.48 -0.12 4.55
C LEU A 57 -7.95 0.77 5.69
N ARG A 58 -6.65 1.10 5.67
CA ARG A 58 -6.01 1.98 6.64
C ARG A 58 -6.66 3.36 6.66
N GLU A 59 -6.81 3.99 5.49
CA GLU A 59 -7.46 5.30 5.36
C GLU A 59 -8.89 5.27 5.89
N THR A 60 -9.63 4.20 5.58
CA THR A 60 -11.00 4.00 6.05
C THR A 60 -11.06 3.93 7.58
N ILE A 61 -10.15 3.19 8.22
CA ILE A 61 -10.08 3.10 9.69
C ILE A 61 -9.68 4.46 10.29
N LEU A 62 -8.69 5.14 9.71
CA LEU A 62 -8.23 6.45 10.16
C LEU A 62 -9.32 7.52 10.05
N GLU A 63 -10.10 7.50 8.96
CA GLU A 63 -11.25 8.38 8.76
C GLU A 63 -12.29 8.18 9.87
N MET A 64 -12.59 6.93 10.25
CA MET A 64 -13.55 6.61 11.31
C MET A 64 -13.11 7.08 12.69
N VAL A 65 -11.82 6.98 13.01
CA VAL A 65 -11.30 7.38 14.33
C VAL A 65 -10.90 8.85 14.41
N SER A 66 -10.77 9.53 13.27
CA SER A 66 -10.39 10.93 13.21
C SER A 66 -11.39 11.80 13.99
N GLY A 67 -10.87 12.65 14.88
CA GLY A 67 -11.70 13.53 15.71
C GLY A 67 -12.58 12.79 16.74
N THR A 68 -12.16 11.60 17.17
CA THR A 68 -12.77 10.83 18.26
C THR A 68 -11.72 10.51 19.34
N ASP A 69 -12.16 10.12 20.53
CA ASP A 69 -11.30 9.56 21.58
C ASP A 69 -11.13 8.03 21.43
N ALA A 70 -11.29 7.52 20.20
CA ALA A 70 -11.19 6.10 19.93
C ALA A 70 -9.76 5.59 20.11
N GLU A 71 -9.62 4.46 20.79
CA GLU A 71 -8.33 3.78 20.95
C GLU A 71 -8.19 2.69 19.90
N VAL A 72 -7.09 2.71 19.14
CA VAL A 72 -6.80 1.69 18.12
C VAL A 72 -5.78 0.68 18.64
N ASP A 73 -6.23 -0.57 18.80
CA ASP A 73 -5.40 -1.73 19.11
C ASP A 73 -5.19 -2.57 17.84
N GLU A 74 -3.98 -2.45 17.28
CA GLU A 74 -3.55 -3.16 16.09
C GLU A 74 -2.58 -4.32 16.39
N SER A 75 -2.46 -4.75 17.65
CA SER A 75 -1.55 -5.84 18.05
C SER A 75 -1.77 -7.13 17.25
N GLY A 76 -3.02 -7.41 16.85
CA GLY A 76 -3.41 -8.51 15.97
C GLY A 76 -3.17 -8.27 14.47
N CYS A 77 -2.63 -7.13 14.06
CA CYS A 77 -2.39 -6.74 12.67
C CYS A 77 -0.91 -6.46 12.38
N LYS A 78 -0.02 -7.38 12.77
CA LYS A 78 1.39 -7.29 12.37
C LYS A 78 1.54 -7.65 10.90
N LEU A 79 1.89 -6.67 10.07
CA LEU A 79 2.08 -6.83 8.64
C LEU A 79 3.46 -7.42 8.30
N GLY A 80 4.47 -7.12 9.14
CA GLY A 80 5.83 -7.62 8.95
C GLY A 80 6.83 -6.91 9.83
N TYR A 81 8.04 -6.76 9.31
CA TYR A 81 9.15 -6.05 9.96
C TYR A 81 9.76 -5.02 9.01
N LEU A 82 10.31 -3.96 9.59
CA LEU A 82 11.16 -2.98 8.90
C LEU A 82 12.59 -3.53 8.75
N GLU A 83 13.44 -2.80 8.00
CA GLU A 83 14.88 -3.13 7.83
C GLU A 83 15.64 -3.25 9.15
N ASN A 84 15.25 -2.46 10.16
CA ASN A 84 15.85 -2.46 11.49
C ASN A 84 15.30 -3.57 12.41
N GLY A 85 14.44 -4.46 11.91
CA GLY A 85 13.82 -5.55 12.67
C GLY A 85 12.63 -5.15 13.52
N GLU A 86 12.21 -3.89 13.52
CA GLU A 86 11.03 -3.45 14.27
C GLU A 86 9.73 -3.94 13.60
N PRO A 87 8.71 -4.34 14.38
CA PRO A 87 7.43 -4.76 13.82
C PRO A 87 6.69 -3.58 13.19
N ALA A 88 6.07 -3.83 12.04
CA ALA A 88 5.20 -2.89 11.35
C ALA A 88 3.74 -3.38 11.38
N TYR A 89 2.83 -2.44 11.50
CA TYR A 89 1.40 -2.67 11.62
C TYR A 89 0.63 -1.78 10.63
N LEU A 90 -0.69 -1.95 10.57
CA LEU A 90 -1.54 -1.24 9.61
C LEU A 90 -1.58 0.28 9.84
N ILE A 91 -1.60 0.71 11.10
CA ILE A 91 -1.63 2.12 11.49
C ILE A 91 -0.23 2.57 11.88
N LYS A 92 0.42 1.89 12.83
CA LYS A 92 1.79 2.20 13.27
C LYS A 92 2.83 1.71 12.27
N LYS A 93 3.73 2.63 11.90
CA LYS A 93 4.88 2.36 11.01
C LYS A 93 4.48 1.89 9.62
N TRP A 94 3.31 2.30 9.14
CA TRP A 94 2.83 2.06 7.78
C TRP A 94 3.77 2.63 6.72
N GLU A 95 4.08 3.93 6.75
CA GLU A 95 4.92 4.58 5.72
C GLU A 95 6.32 3.96 5.61
N PRO A 96 7.06 3.75 6.72
CA PRO A 96 8.35 3.05 6.64
C PRO A 96 8.24 1.63 6.07
N TRP A 97 7.15 0.92 6.38
CA TRP A 97 6.94 -0.45 5.89
C TRP A 97 6.59 -0.49 4.41
N LYS A 98 5.70 0.41 3.95
CA LYS A 98 5.39 0.60 2.53
C LYS A 98 6.65 0.92 1.74
N ALA A 99 7.45 1.89 2.21
CA ALA A 99 8.71 2.27 1.59
C ALA A 99 9.71 1.10 1.53
N PHE A 100 9.82 0.30 2.60
CA PHE A 100 10.66 -0.89 2.63
C PHE A 100 10.25 -1.92 1.56
N LEU A 101 8.97 -2.25 1.47
CA LEU A 101 8.46 -3.22 0.49
C LEU A 101 8.62 -2.72 -0.95
N MET A 102 8.38 -1.43 -1.20
CA MET A 102 8.58 -0.85 -2.52
C MET A 102 10.05 -0.85 -2.94
N ARG A 103 10.99 -0.56 -2.01
CA ARG A 103 12.43 -0.71 -2.26
C ARG A 103 12.83 -2.14 -2.56
N ALA A 104 12.34 -3.10 -1.77
CA ALA A 104 12.62 -4.51 -2.00
C ALA A 104 12.13 -4.95 -3.40
N ARG A 105 10.91 -4.54 -3.78
CA ARG A 105 10.37 -4.78 -5.14
C ARG A 105 11.27 -4.17 -6.21
N LEU A 106 11.67 -2.90 -6.09
CA LEU A 106 12.55 -2.25 -7.07
C LEU A 106 13.87 -2.99 -7.25
N ARG A 107 14.49 -3.41 -6.13
CA ARG A 107 15.73 -4.17 -6.18
C ARG A 107 15.56 -5.50 -6.92
N THR A 108 14.40 -6.15 -6.82
CA THR A 108 14.13 -7.35 -7.62
C THR A 108 13.97 -7.07 -9.11
N LEU A 109 13.57 -5.85 -9.49
CA LEU A 109 13.38 -5.46 -10.89
C LEU A 109 14.68 -4.97 -11.57
N GLU A 110 15.73 -4.65 -10.81
CA GLU A 110 17.05 -4.32 -11.37
C GLU A 110 17.54 -5.47 -12.27
N GLY A 111 17.94 -5.15 -13.49
CA GLY A 111 18.34 -6.15 -14.49
C GLY A 111 17.17 -6.97 -15.06
N GLN A 112 15.91 -6.55 -14.88
CA GLN A 112 14.74 -7.13 -15.56
C GLN A 112 14.12 -6.17 -16.57
N ASN A 113 13.42 -6.73 -17.57
CA ASN A 113 12.62 -5.93 -18.49
C ASN A 113 11.37 -5.39 -17.78
N ILE A 114 11.24 -4.07 -17.75
CA ILE A 114 10.12 -3.35 -17.16
C ILE A 114 9.43 -2.43 -18.17
N ALA A 115 8.20 -2.06 -17.85
CA ALA A 115 7.51 -0.91 -18.41
C ALA A 115 7.45 0.20 -17.35
N VAL A 116 7.73 1.43 -17.77
CA VAL A 116 7.63 2.64 -16.97
C VAL A 116 6.39 3.40 -17.42
N LYS A 117 5.50 3.70 -16.48
CA LYS A 117 4.26 4.44 -16.73
C LYS A 117 4.23 5.74 -15.90
N ASP A 118 3.44 6.71 -16.36
CA ASP A 118 3.07 7.86 -15.55
C ASP A 118 1.99 7.50 -14.51
N SER A 119 1.63 8.46 -13.66
CA SER A 119 0.57 8.31 -12.64
C SER A 119 -0.82 8.08 -13.22
N SER A 120 -1.03 8.35 -14.52
CA SER A 120 -2.28 8.08 -15.24
C SER A 120 -2.28 6.69 -15.90
N GLY A 121 -1.19 5.94 -15.79
CA GLY A 121 -1.03 4.61 -16.37
C GLY A 121 -0.55 4.60 -17.82
N ASN A 122 -0.20 5.74 -18.41
CA ASN A 122 0.32 5.79 -19.78
C ASN A 122 1.77 5.30 -19.79
N GLU A 123 2.10 4.37 -20.71
CA GLU A 123 3.47 3.88 -20.88
C GLU A 123 4.37 4.98 -21.47
N LEU A 124 5.44 5.31 -20.74
CA LEU A 124 6.48 6.26 -21.15
C LEU A 124 7.66 5.55 -21.83
N GLY A 125 7.83 4.25 -21.56
CA GLY A 125 8.77 3.39 -22.24
C GLY A 125 8.96 2.03 -21.55
N SER A 126 9.67 1.14 -22.23
CA SER A 126 9.99 -0.20 -21.74
C SER A 126 11.41 -0.62 -22.13
N GLY A 127 12.02 -1.48 -21.31
CA GLY A 127 13.41 -1.93 -21.47
C GLY A 127 13.97 -2.54 -20.18
N LEU A 128 15.24 -2.92 -20.21
CA LEU A 128 15.95 -3.49 -19.06
C LEU A 128 16.25 -2.40 -18.03
N LEU A 129 15.80 -2.54 -16.78
CA LEU A 129 16.07 -1.56 -15.73
C LEU A 129 17.54 -1.59 -15.34
N ALA A 130 18.27 -0.51 -15.64
CA ALA A 130 19.68 -0.35 -15.26
C ALA A 130 19.83 0.42 -13.93
N GLU A 131 19.11 1.53 -13.79
CA GLU A 131 19.19 2.40 -12.60
C GLU A 131 17.83 3.05 -12.30
N TYR A 132 17.64 3.48 -11.05
CA TYR A 132 16.50 4.31 -10.65
C TYR A 132 16.87 5.32 -9.57
N LYS A 133 16.03 6.36 -9.44
CA LYS A 133 16.04 7.30 -8.32
C LYS A 133 14.69 7.30 -7.61
N ILE A 134 14.75 7.40 -6.29
CA ILE A 134 13.58 7.47 -5.42
C ILE A 134 13.64 8.70 -4.52
N GLU A 135 12.47 9.16 -4.10
CA GLU A 135 12.30 10.04 -2.94
C GLU A 135 11.57 9.24 -1.85
N GLN A 136 11.92 9.41 -0.58
CA GLN A 136 11.44 8.53 0.51
C GLN A 136 10.17 9.02 1.20
N ASN A 137 9.84 10.32 1.11
CA ASN A 137 8.71 10.92 1.84
C ASN A 137 7.89 11.86 0.93
N PRO A 138 6.70 11.42 0.47
CA PRO A 138 6.29 10.01 0.34
C PRO A 138 7.23 9.21 -0.57
N PHE A 139 7.23 7.88 -0.43
CA PHE A 139 7.99 7.01 -1.31
C PHE A 139 7.50 7.14 -2.75
N ARG A 140 8.36 7.55 -3.68
CA ARG A 140 8.05 7.66 -5.11
C ARG A 140 9.28 7.47 -5.97
N ILE A 141 9.09 6.91 -7.16
CA ILE A 141 10.15 6.76 -8.16
C ILE A 141 10.13 8.00 -9.03
N THR A 142 11.25 8.70 -9.11
CA THR A 142 11.36 9.97 -9.85
C THR A 142 12.16 9.86 -11.14
N SER A 143 12.95 8.79 -11.27
CA SER A 143 13.69 8.51 -12.50
C SER A 143 13.97 7.03 -12.67
N CYS A 144 13.96 6.57 -13.93
CA CYS A 144 14.41 5.25 -14.35
C CYS A 144 15.34 5.39 -15.56
N THR A 145 16.43 4.63 -15.56
CA THR A 145 17.30 4.44 -16.73
C THR A 145 17.06 3.04 -17.27
N LEU A 146 16.64 2.96 -18.53
CA LEU A 146 16.36 1.71 -19.24
C LEU A 146 17.42 1.45 -20.31
N ILE A 147 17.90 0.22 -20.42
CA ILE A 147 18.66 -0.23 -21.60
C ILE A 147 17.66 -0.78 -22.61
N THR A 148 17.63 -0.17 -23.80
CA THR A 148 16.76 -0.54 -24.92
C THR A 148 17.60 -0.97 -26.12
N ILE A 149 16.95 -1.48 -27.18
CA ILE A 149 17.64 -1.79 -28.45
C ILE A 149 18.26 -0.56 -29.12
N PHE A 150 17.82 0.64 -28.74
CA PHE A 150 18.33 1.92 -29.24
C PHE A 150 19.35 2.56 -28.30
N GLY A 151 19.81 1.83 -27.28
CA GLY A 151 20.71 2.31 -26.24
C GLY A 151 19.98 2.70 -24.95
N GLU A 152 20.66 3.48 -24.11
CA GLU A 152 20.13 3.93 -22.82
C GLU A 152 19.07 5.03 -23.00
N LYS A 153 17.94 4.87 -22.31
CA LYS A 153 16.85 5.84 -22.25
C LYS A 153 16.57 6.19 -20.80
N LYS A 154 16.75 7.46 -20.46
CA LYS A 154 16.36 8.00 -19.15
C LYS A 154 14.94 8.54 -19.20
N ILE A 155 14.13 8.17 -18.21
CA ILE A 155 12.77 8.66 -18.00
C ILE A 155 12.73 9.35 -16.63
N GLU A 156 12.13 10.53 -16.57
CA GLU A 156 11.98 11.32 -15.36
C GLU A 156 10.52 11.77 -15.20
N GLY A 157 10.04 11.83 -13.96
CA GLY A 157 8.67 12.22 -13.65
C GLY A 157 8.50 12.45 -12.14
N ALA A 158 7.37 13.04 -11.76
CA ALA A 158 7.06 13.27 -10.34
C ALA A 158 6.73 11.96 -9.62
N GLU A 159 6.04 11.04 -10.29
CA GLU A 159 5.65 9.74 -9.76
C GLU A 159 5.57 8.73 -10.91
N LEU A 160 6.62 7.91 -11.03
CA LEU A 160 6.71 6.86 -12.03
C LEU A 160 6.22 5.53 -11.45
N GLN A 161 5.46 4.78 -12.24
CA GLN A 161 5.07 3.41 -11.93
C GLN A 161 5.94 2.45 -12.75
N VAL A 162 6.40 1.36 -12.10
CA VAL A 162 7.23 0.34 -12.76
C VAL A 162 6.65 -1.05 -12.60
N GLU A 163 6.53 -1.74 -13.73
CA GLU A 163 5.96 -3.09 -13.79
C GLU A 163 6.86 -4.03 -14.60
N PRO A 164 7.11 -5.26 -14.15
CA PRO A 164 7.79 -6.25 -14.95
C PRO A 164 6.95 -6.59 -16.19
N THR A 165 7.58 -6.70 -17.36
CA THR A 165 6.86 -7.05 -18.60
C THR A 165 6.74 -8.56 -18.81
N GLY A 166 7.40 -9.38 -17.98
CA GLY A 166 7.41 -10.85 -18.10
C GLY A 166 8.09 -11.37 -19.38
N ARG A 167 8.69 -10.49 -20.18
CA ARG A 167 9.41 -10.86 -21.41
C ARG A 167 10.86 -11.19 -21.06
N PHE A 168 11.12 -12.48 -20.90
CA PHE A 168 12.47 -13.04 -20.97
C PHE A 168 12.90 -13.00 -22.44
N ASN A 169 13.99 -12.28 -22.73
CA ASN A 169 14.69 -12.39 -24.01
C ASN A 169 15.70 -13.53 -23.94
#